data_AF-C8W3J2-F1
#
_entry.id   AF-C8W3J2-F1
#
_cell.length_a   1.000
_cell.length_b   1.000
_cell.length_c   1.000
_cell.angle_alpha   90.00
_cell.angle_beta   90.00
_cell.angle_gamma   90.00
#
_symmetry.space_group_name_H-M   'P 1'
#
loop_
_entity.id
_entity.type
_entity.pdbx_description
1 polymer ?
#
loop_
_entity_poly.entity_id
_entity_poly.type
_entity_poly.pdbx_seq_one_letter_code
_entity_poly.pdbx_strand_id
1 'polypeptide(L)'
;MYNTVVPGDLSDSNFKLIDAHKKIISFFEMEFHLPREAVVVLGINRSKGGWKGLIQVTQVNTYLEMKGVPTIHDKNLYLITLDDELEVTSFWLKDHLDNEED
;
A
#
# COMPACT_ATOMS: atom_id res chain seq x y z
N MET A 1 -20.25 -38.82 6.09
CA MET A 1 -18.90 -38.23 6.15
C MET A 1 -19.07 -36.77 6.53
N TYR A 2 -18.69 -36.39 7.75
CA TYR A 2 -18.77 -35.00 8.19
C TYR A 2 -17.54 -34.25 7.67
N ASN A 3 -17.78 -33.21 6.88
CA ASN A 3 -16.73 -32.35 6.36
C ASN A 3 -16.35 -31.37 7.48
N THR A 4 -15.30 -31.71 8.24
CA THR A 4 -14.79 -30.87 9.30
C THR A 4 -14.05 -29.69 8.66
N VAL A 5 -14.71 -28.52 8.60
CA VAL A 5 -14.04 -27.27 8.28
C VAL A 5 -13.08 -26.98 9.43
N VAL A 6 -11.78 -27.09 9.16
CA VAL A 6 -10.72 -26.85 10.15
C VAL A 6 -10.65 -25.34 10.41
N PRO A 7 -10.88 -24.85 11.64
CA PRO A 7 -10.89 -23.41 11.94
C PRO A 7 -9.49 -22.76 12.01
N GLY A 8 -8.44 -23.42 11.52
CA GLY A 8 -7.05 -22.98 11.66
C GLY A 8 -6.56 -21.94 10.65
N ASP A 9 -7.24 -21.77 9.50
CA ASP A 9 -6.73 -20.94 8.40
C ASP A 9 -7.08 -19.44 8.53
N LEU A 10 -8.09 -19.11 9.33
CA LEU A 10 -8.59 -17.74 9.45
C LEU A 10 -7.75 -16.88 10.39
N SER A 11 -7.09 -17.49 11.40
CA SER A 11 -6.23 -16.75 12.33
C SER A 11 -4.92 -16.33 11.67
N ASP A 12 -4.22 -17.23 10.99
CA ASP A 12 -2.94 -16.95 10.35
C ASP A 12 -3.04 -15.93 9.22
N SER A 13 -4.12 -16.00 8.44
CA SER A 13 -4.38 -15.02 7.36
C SER A 13 -4.60 -13.61 7.92
N ASN A 14 -5.27 -13.49 9.08
CA ASN A 14 -5.48 -12.20 9.73
C ASN A 14 -4.19 -11.65 10.34
N PHE A 15 -3.33 -12.50 10.93
CA PHE A 15 -2.02 -12.06 11.42
C PHE A 15 -1.13 -11.57 10.27
N LYS A 16 -1.05 -12.32 9.16
CA LYS A 16 -0.27 -11.91 7.99
C LYS A 16 -0.79 -10.65 7.31
N LEU A 17 -2.10 -10.40 7.32
CA LEU A 17 -2.68 -9.15 6.82
C LEU A 17 -2.22 -7.94 7.65
N ILE A 18 -2.18 -8.08 8.99
CA ILE A 18 -1.70 -7.03 9.89
C ILE A 18 -0.22 -6.74 9.63
N ASP A 19 0.59 -7.80 9.44
CA ASP A 19 2.01 -7.65 9.16
C ASP A 19 2.28 -7.05 7.79
N ALA A 20 1.53 -7.46 6.75
CA ALA A 20 1.56 -6.84 5.43
C ALA A 20 1.21 -5.35 5.51
N HIS A 21 0.19 -4.99 6.29
CA HIS A 21 -0.22 -3.61 6.50
C HIS A 21 0.89 -2.77 7.13
N LYS A 22 1.52 -3.26 8.21
CA LYS A 22 2.66 -2.58 8.84
C LYS A 22 3.83 -2.43 7.88
N LYS A 23 4.17 -3.49 7.15
CA LYS A 23 5.27 -3.49 6.19
C LYS A 23 5.07 -2.46 5.08
N ILE A 24 3.86 -2.39 4.52
CA ILE A 24 3.47 -1.41 3.51
C ILE A 24 3.68 0.02 4.04
N ILE A 25 3.15 0.31 5.23
CA ILE A 25 3.27 1.66 5.82
C ILE A 25 4.74 2.03 5.99
N SER A 26 5.51 1.16 6.64
CA SER A 26 6.92 1.43 6.91
C SER A 26 7.72 1.59 5.62
N PHE A 27 7.38 0.85 4.56
CA PHE A 27 7.99 1.05 3.24
C PHE A 27 7.78 2.48 2.73
N PHE A 28 6.54 2.97 2.70
CA PHE A 28 6.24 4.32 2.18
C PHE A 28 6.77 5.45 3.08
N GLU A 29 6.79 5.26 4.41
CA GLU A 29 7.41 6.21 5.34
C GLU A 29 8.91 6.38 5.06
N MET A 30 9.62 5.26 4.86
CA MET A 30 11.07 5.28 4.59
C MET A 30 11.37 5.76 3.16
N GLU A 31 10.66 5.26 2.16
CA GLU A 31 10.90 5.56 0.75
C GLU A 31 10.73 7.06 0.47
N PHE A 32 9.63 7.64 0.97
CA PHE A 32 9.30 9.04 0.72
C PHE A 32 9.69 10.00 1.85
N HIS A 33 10.30 9.49 2.92
CA HIS A 33 10.66 10.27 4.11
C HIS A 33 9.46 11.04 4.68
N LEU A 34 8.31 10.36 4.71
CA LEU A 34 7.03 10.95 5.11
C LEU A 34 6.63 10.53 6.52
N PRO A 35 5.89 11.37 7.25
CA PRO A 35 5.35 10.98 8.53
C PRO A 35 4.20 9.97 8.35
N ARG A 36 3.91 9.20 9.41
CA ARG A 36 2.90 8.13 9.41
C ARG A 36 1.53 8.59 8.90
N GLU A 37 1.11 9.78 9.29
CA GLU A 37 -0.18 10.38 8.94
C GLU A 37 -0.32 10.68 7.44
N ALA A 38 0.79 10.81 6.72
CA ALA A 38 0.78 11.03 5.28
C ALA A 38 0.48 9.75 4.49
N VAL A 39 0.59 8.56 5.11
CA VAL A 39 0.42 7.26 4.46
C VAL A 39 -0.89 6.61 4.92
N VAL A 40 -1.85 6.45 4.01
CA VAL A 40 -3.14 5.82 4.30
C VAL A 40 -3.29 4.58 3.43
N VAL A 41 -3.36 3.40 4.06
CA VAL A 41 -3.66 2.17 3.33
C VAL A 41 -5.17 2.10 3.11
N LEU A 42 -5.59 2.14 1.84
CA LEU A 42 -7.00 2.09 1.44
C LEU A 42 -7.54 0.66 1.39
N GLY A 43 -6.67 -0.31 1.10
CA GLY A 43 -7.04 -1.71 1.09
C GLY A 43 -5.85 -2.62 0.81
N ILE A 44 -5.92 -3.85 1.32
CA ILE A 44 -4.94 -4.90 1.05
C ILE A 44 -5.73 -6.15 0.67
N ASN A 45 -5.38 -6.74 -0.46
CA ASN A 45 -5.98 -7.96 -0.96
C ASN A 45 -4.91 -9.03 -1.15
N ARG A 46 -5.28 -10.29 -0.92
CA ARG A 46 -4.41 -11.42 -1.25
C ARG A 46 -4.34 -11.57 -2.77
N SER A 47 -3.15 -11.79 -3.31
CA SER A 47 -2.91 -12.04 -4.73
C SER A 47 -2.23 -13.41 -4.90
N LYS A 48 -2.18 -13.94 -6.14
CA LYS A 48 -1.44 -15.17 -6.44
C LYS A 48 0.05 -14.95 -6.16
N GLY A 49 0.54 -15.51 -5.05
CA GLY A 49 1.94 -15.42 -4.61
C GLY A 49 2.25 -14.23 -3.70
N GLY A 50 1.25 -13.59 -3.07
CA GLY A 50 1.55 -12.46 -2.22
C GLY A 50 0.36 -11.60 -1.78
N TRP A 51 0.65 -10.34 -1.50
CA TRP A 51 -0.31 -9.32 -1.10
C TRP A 51 -0.24 -8.14 -2.05
N LYS A 52 -1.39 -7.52 -2.33
CA LYS A 52 -1.48 -6.29 -3.12
C LYS A 52 -2.17 -5.22 -2.29
N GLY A 53 -1.47 -4.12 -2.03
CA GLY A 53 -1.98 -2.97 -1.31
C GLY A 53 -2.31 -1.82 -2.24
N LEU A 54 -3.36 -1.07 -1.90
CA LEU A 54 -3.66 0.26 -2.44
C LEU A 54 -3.43 1.28 -1.34
N ILE A 55 -2.60 2.28 -1.61
CA ILE A 55 -2.10 3.24 -0.64
C ILE A 55 -2.31 4.64 -1.18
N GLN A 56 -2.82 5.52 -0.36
CA GLN A 56 -2.82 6.96 -0.62
C GLN A 56 -1.68 7.58 0.17
N VAL A 57 -0.81 8.30 -0.53
CA VAL A 57 0.32 9.02 0.03
C VAL A 57 0.08 10.51 -0.17
N THR A 58 0.14 11.27 0.91
CA THR A 58 -0.05 12.73 0.91
C THR A 58 1.31 13.40 0.95
N GLN A 59 1.71 14.08 -0.12
CA GLN A 59 3.03 14.71 -0.25
C GLN A 59 2.90 16.22 -0.37
N VAL A 60 3.87 16.95 0.17
CA VAL A 60 3.96 18.39 -0.10
C VAL A 60 4.37 18.60 -1.56
N ASN A 61 3.65 19.48 -2.25
CA ASN A 61 4.03 19.93 -3.57
C ASN A 61 5.24 20.88 -3.45
N THR A 62 6.44 20.31 -3.54
CA THR A 62 7.71 21.04 -3.41
C THR A 62 7.89 22.10 -4.49
N TYR A 63 7.32 21.90 -5.69
CA TYR A 63 7.37 22.90 -6.75
C TYR A 63 6.64 24.19 -6.36
N LEU A 64 5.45 24.08 -5.75
CA LEU A 64 4.67 25.23 -5.31
C LEU A 64 5.26 25.89 -4.07
N GLU A 65 5.80 25.08 -3.14
CA GLU A 65 6.55 25.59 -1.99
C GLU A 65 7.74 26.46 -2.41
N MET A 66 8.53 25.99 -3.39
CA MET A 66 9.65 26.77 -3.95
C MET A 66 9.22 28.07 -4.64
N LYS A 67 7.95 28.19 -5.04
CA LYS A 67 7.38 29.40 -5.67
C LYS A 67 6.76 30.37 -4.66
N GLY A 68 6.83 30.06 -3.35
CA GLY A 68 6.24 30.89 -2.30
C GLY A 68 4.71 30.80 -2.25
N VAL A 69 4.14 29.78 -2.87
CA VAL A 69 2.70 29.47 -2.80
C VAL A 69 2.46 28.74 -1.47
N PRO A 70 1.29 28.92 -0.82
CA PRO A 70 0.93 28.13 0.36
C PRO A 70 1.12 26.64 0.12
N THR A 71 1.59 25.91 1.14
CA THR A 71 1.86 24.47 1.09
C THR A 71 0.61 23.72 0.60
N ILE A 72 0.67 23.24 -0.64
CA ILE A 72 -0.36 22.36 -1.21
C ILE A 72 0.11 20.94 -0.99
N HIS A 73 -0.82 20.08 -0.57
CA HIS A 73 -0.58 18.66 -0.40
C HIS A 73 -1.25 17.88 -1.53
N ASP A 74 -0.44 17.18 -2.33
CA ASP A 74 -0.92 16.28 -3.36
C ASP A 74 -1.23 14.91 -2.76
N LYS A 75 -2.31 14.29 -3.22
CA LYS A 75 -2.72 12.94 -2.80
C LYS A 75 -2.50 11.98 -3.94
N ASN A 76 -1.45 11.18 -3.82
CA ASN A 76 -1.03 10.21 -4.82
C ASN A 76 -1.50 8.82 -4.43
N LEU A 77 -2.05 8.06 -5.38
CA LEU A 77 -2.44 6.67 -5.16
C LEU A 77 -1.34 5.75 -5.67
N TYR A 78 -0.89 4.83 -4.84
CA TYR A 78 0.11 3.83 -5.16
C TYR A 78 -0.47 2.43 -5.02
N LEU A 79 -0.08 1.55 -5.93
CA LEU A 79 -0.24 0.11 -5.80
C LEU A 79 1.10 -0.48 -5.38
N ILE A 80 1.09 -1.35 -4.38
CA ILE A 80 2.26 -2.09 -3.93
C ILE A 80 1.95 -3.58 -3.98
N THR A 81 2.94 -4.38 -4.31
CA THR A 81 2.88 -5.83 -4.20
C THR A 81 3.95 -6.31 -3.23
N LEU A 82 3.57 -7.26 -2.40
CA LEU A 82 4.47 -8.02 -1.54
C LEU A 82 4.36 -9.49 -1.91
N ASP A 83 5.41 -10.26 -1.73
CA ASP A 83 5.34 -11.72 -1.85
C ASP A 83 4.78 -12.38 -0.57
N ASP A 84 4.90 -13.70 -0.48
CA ASP A 84 4.44 -14.50 0.66
C ASP A 84 5.31 -14.35 1.91
N GLU A 85 6.53 -13.85 1.75
CA GLU A 85 7.50 -13.53 2.81
C GLU A 85 7.40 -12.07 3.26
N LEU A 86 6.45 -11.31 2.70
CA LEU A 86 6.22 -9.89 2.94
C LEU A 86 7.38 -9.01 2.45
N GLU A 87 8.13 -9.46 1.45
CA GLU A 87 9.10 -8.62 0.75
C GLU A 87 8.39 -7.81 -0.34
N VAL A 88 8.73 -6.52 -0.45
CA VAL A 88 8.14 -5.64 -1.46
C VAL A 88 8.71 -6.03 -2.82
N THR A 89 7.85 -6.54 -3.70
CA THR A 89 8.26 -6.98 -5.04
C THR A 89 8.13 -5.87 -6.08
N SER A 90 7.16 -4.97 -5.92
CA SER A 90 7.03 -3.79 -6.77
C SER A 90 6.08 -2.75 -6.16
N PHE A 91 6.22 -1.49 -6.56
CA PHE A 91 5.24 -0.45 -6.28
C PHE A 91 5.20 0.55 -7.45
N TRP A 92 4.03 1.13 -7.71
CA TRP A 92 3.85 2.09 -8.80
C TRP A 92 2.69 3.04 -8.53
N LEU A 93 2.78 4.25 -9.10
CA LEU A 93 1.72 5.24 -9.04
C LEU A 93 0.53 4.78 -9.91
N LYS A 94 -0.68 4.82 -9.34
CA LYS A 94 -1.92 4.34 -9.98
C LYS A 94 -2.33 5.17 -11.21
N ASP A 95 -1.92 6.44 -11.31
CA ASP A 95 -2.21 7.29 -12.49
C ASP A 95 -1.66 6.72 -13.81
N HIS A 96 -0.70 5.78 -13.75
CA HIS A 96 -0.19 5.12 -14.95
C HIS A 96 -1.02 3.92 -15.43
N LEU A 97 -2.12 3.55 -14.76
CA LEU A 97 -2.94 2.39 -15.13
C LEU A 97 -4.28 2.71 -15.79
N ASP A 98 -4.75 3.95 -15.76
CA ASP A 98 -6.01 4.34 -16.43
C ASP A 98 -5.80 4.77 -17.90
N ASN A 99 -4.60 4.57 -18.46
CA ASN A 99 -4.26 4.92 -19.87
C ASN A 99 -3.94 3.71 -20.77
N GLU A 100 -4.19 2.46 -20.34
CA GLU A 100 -4.07 1.27 -21.19
C GLU A 100 -5.40 0.51 -21.32
N GLU A 101 -6.49 1.22 -21.64
CA GLU A 101 -7.64 0.64 -22.34
C GLU A 101 -8.04 1.54 -23.51
N ASP A 102 -7.33 1.40 -24.64
CA ASP A 102 -7.87 1.58 -26.01
C ASP A 102 -7.10 0.67 -26.99
#